data_AF-A0AAW5A5I3-F1
#
_entry.id   AF-A0AAW5A5I3-F1
#
_cell.length_a   1.000
_cell.length_b   1.000
_cell.length_c   1.000
_cell.angle_alpha   90.00
_cell.angle_beta   90.00
_cell.angle_gamma   90.00
#
_symmetry.space_group_name_H-M   'P 1'
#
loop_
_entity.id
_entity.type
_entity.pdbx_description
1 polymer ?
#
loop_
_entity_poly.entity_id
_entity_poly.type
_entity_poly.pdbx_seq_one_letter_code
_entity_poly.pdbx_strand_id
1 'polypeptide(L)' 'MSLPSHVRLVEVGPRDGLQNEAQPISVADKVQLVDALSAAGLGYIEVGS' A
#
# COMPACT_ATOMS: atom_id res chain seq x y z
N MET A 1 -26.26 -7.20 15.06
CA MET A 1 -25.33 -7.59 13.96
C MET A 1 -24.00 -7.94 14.61
N SER A 2 -23.42 -9.11 14.32
CA SER A 2 -22.08 -9.50 14.81
C SER A 2 -21.02 -9.08 13.81
N LEU A 3 -19.92 -8.52 14.29
CA LEU A 3 -18.78 -8.16 13.44
C LEU A 3 -17.92 -9.39 13.11
N PRO A 4 -17.14 -9.34 12.01
CA PRO A 4 -16.17 -10.37 11.68
C PRO A 4 -15.09 -10.50 12.77
N SER A 5 -14.61 -11.73 12.99
CA SER A 5 -13.48 -12.01 13.92
C SER A 5 -12.11 -11.67 13.32
N HIS A 6 -12.02 -11.52 12.01
CA HIS A 6 -10.81 -11.16 11.30
C HIS A 6 -11.14 -10.32 10.07
N VAL A 7 -10.24 -9.39 9.74
CA VAL A 7 -10.31 -8.56 8.54
C VAL A 7 -8.94 -8.54 7.87
N ARG A 8 -8.94 -8.48 6.55
CA ARG A 8 -7.73 -8.29 5.75
C ARG A 8 -7.63 -6.82 5.35
N LEU A 9 -6.50 -6.20 5.68
CA LEU A 9 -6.13 -4.92 5.09
C LEU A 9 -5.42 -5.19 3.75
N VAL A 10 -5.90 -4.52 2.71
CA VAL A 10 -5.35 -4.59 1.35
C VAL A 10 -4.84 -3.20 1.03
N GLU A 11 -3.51 -3.04 1.01
CA GLU A 11 -2.88 -1.76 0.73
C GLU A 11 -2.68 -1.58 -0.78
N VAL A 12 -3.21 -0.49 -1.33
CA VAL A 12 -3.17 -0.18 -2.78
C VAL A 12 -2.55 1.17 -3.07
N GLY A 13 -2.17 1.93 -2.05
CA GLY A 13 -1.53 3.25 -2.15
C GLY A 13 -0.30 3.27 -3.06
N PRO A 14 0.63 2.29 -2.99
CA PRO A 14 1.80 2.26 -3.86
C PRO A 14 1.47 2.10 -5.36
N ARG A 15 0.27 1.65 -5.71
CA ARG A 15 -0.21 1.55 -7.10
C ARG A 15 -1.26 2.61 -7.39
N ASP A 16 -2.47 2.41 -6.89
CA ASP A 16 -3.65 3.19 -7.23
C ASP A 16 -3.57 4.61 -6.64
N GLY A 17 -3.10 4.73 -5.39
CA GLY A 17 -2.87 6.03 -4.77
C GLY A 17 -1.88 6.88 -5.57
N LEU A 18 -0.66 6.37 -5.78
CA LEU A 18 0.39 7.08 -6.52
C LEU A 18 0.05 7.34 -8.00
N GLN A 19 -0.80 6.52 -8.62
CA GLN A 19 -1.28 6.77 -9.99
C GLN A 19 -2.26 7.94 -10.07
N ASN A 20 -3.02 8.20 -9.00
CA ASN A 20 -3.99 9.30 -8.93
C ASN A 20 -3.38 10.62 -8.43
N GLU A 21 -2.17 10.60 -7.90
CA GLU A 21 -1.45 11.80 -7.50
C GLU A 21 -0.91 12.57 -8.69
N ALA A 22 -1.09 13.90 -8.69
CA ALA A 22 -0.66 14.76 -9.78
C ALA A 22 0.87 14.82 -9.93
N GLN A 23 1.60 14.59 -8.83
CA GLN A 23 3.06 14.65 -8.80
C GLN A 23 3.65 13.25 -8.71
N PRO A 24 4.44 12.82 -9.72
CA PRO A 24 5.15 11.56 -9.63
C PRO A 24 6.26 11.65 -8.58
N ILE A 25 6.40 10.58 -7.78
CA ILE A 25 7.51 10.41 -6.83
C ILE A 25 8.64 9.59 -7.44
N SER A 26 9.84 9.71 -6.88
CA SER A 26 11.00 8.96 -7.36
C SER A 26 10.83 7.45 -7.11
N VAL A 27 11.57 6.63 -7.86
CA VAL A 27 11.58 5.17 -7.63
C VAL A 27 12.11 4.84 -6.23
N ALA A 28 13.08 5.60 -5.72
CA ALA A 28 13.61 5.41 -4.38
C ALA A 28 12.53 5.61 -3.31
N ASP A 29 11.70 6.65 -3.46
CA ASP A 29 10.60 6.92 -2.54
C ASP A 29 9.50 5.85 -2.62
N LYS A 30 9.23 5.31 -3.82
CA LYS A 30 8.31 4.17 -3.98
C LYS A 30 8.80 2.92 -3.24
N VAL A 31 10.08 2.62 -3.35
CA VAL A 31 10.70 1.49 -2.65
C VAL A 31 10.60 1.70 -1.14
N GLN A 32 10.97 2.89 -0.65
CA GLN A 32 10.89 3.20 0.78
C GLN A 32 9.46 3.09 1.33
N LEU A 33 8.45 3.51 0.55
CA LEU A 33 7.05 3.36 0.91
C LEU A 33 6.67 1.87 1.07
N VAL A 34 7.01 1.03 0.08
CA VAL A 34 6.69 -0.41 0.13
C VAL A 34 7.43 -1.10 1.28
N ASP A 35 8.68 -0.74 1.53
CA ASP A 35 9.46 -1.29 2.65
C ASP A 35 8.83 -0.92 4.00
N ALA A 36 8.40 0.34 4.17
CA ALA A 36 7.73 0.79 5.38
C ALA A 36 6.39 0.07 5.61
N LEU A 37 5.59 -0.11 4.54
CA LEU A 37 4.33 -0.84 4.59
C LEU A 37 4.54 -2.33 4.93
N SER A 38 5.60 -2.93 4.39
CA SER A 38 5.98 -4.31 4.70
C SER A 38 6.40 -4.45 6.17
N ALA A 39 7.21 -3.50 6.67
CA ALA A 39 7.62 -3.46 8.08
C ALA A 39 6.44 -3.21 9.04
N ALA A 40 5.37 -2.56 8.59
CA ALA A 40 4.14 -2.37 9.36
C ALA A 40 3.32 -3.67 9.53
N GLY A 41 3.72 -4.77 8.88
CA GLY A 41 3.07 -6.08 9.02
C GLY A 41 1.85 -6.28 8.12
N LEU A 42 1.70 -5.47 7.06
CA LEU A 42 0.66 -5.65 6.06
C LEU A 42 0.86 -7.00 5.33
N GLY A 43 -0.18 -7.81 5.32
CA GLY A 43 -0.17 -9.12 4.65
C GLY A 43 -0.38 -9.04 3.13
N TYR A 44 -0.72 -7.87 2.60
CA TYR A 44 -0.93 -7.65 1.17
C TYR A 44 -0.69 -6.17 0.81
N ILE A 45 0.18 -5.94 -0.18
CA ILE A 45 0.51 -4.62 -0.73
C ILE A 45 0.53 -4.75 -2.26
N GLU A 46 -0.30 -3.97 -2.97
CA GLU A 46 -0.28 -3.88 -4.43
C GLU A 46 0.78 -2.87 -4.87
N VAL A 47 1.79 -3.33 -5.62
CA VAL A 47 2.92 -2.52 -6.05
C VAL A 47 2.93 -2.39 -7.57
N GLY A 48 2.66 -1.18 -8.06
CA GLY A 48 2.81 -0.81 -9.47
C GLY A 48 1.96 -1.58 -10.48
N SER A 49 2.11 -1.21 -11.77
CA SER A 49 1.66 -1.95 -12.95
C SER A 49 2.68 -1.81 -14.07
#